data_AF-A0A2T8IBD8-F1
#
_entry.id   AF-A0A2T8IBD8-F1
#
_cell.length_a   1.000
_cell.length_b   1.000
_cell.length_c   1.000
_cell.angle_alpha   90.00
_cell.angle_beta   90.00
_cell.angle_gamma   90.00
#
_symmetry.space_group_name_H-M   'P 1'
#
loop_
_entity.id
_entity.type
_entity.pdbx_description
1 polymer ?
#
loop_
_entity_poly.entity_id
_entity_poly.type
_entity_poly.pdbx_seq_one_letter_code
_entity_poly.pdbx_strand_id
1 'polypeptide(L)'
;MTGRKAGIQQKRREFPARGKTSISILADDNKIKLEAMSCNSDGKDSASEKKINELTNQLQEKMDLMDFIDSSNQILVFKERKSNDELQEIQTELVNGLLEHGGAQAHIGIKRMGELDPKAFSNACKQILPLEKAKVNAAILCSTLEAKIKNKIRMAPF
;
A
#
# COMPACT_ATOMS: atom_id res chain seq x y z
N MET A 1 0.88 -38.45 26.10
CA MET A 1 -0.40 -38.30 25.37
C MET A 1 -1.13 -37.16 26.07
N THR A 2 -1.56 -36.04 25.50
CA THR A 2 -2.11 -35.67 24.20
C THR A 2 -1.90 -34.15 24.06
N GLY A 3 -1.27 -33.63 23.02
CA GLY A 3 -1.98 -33.27 21.79
C GLY A 3 -2.73 -31.94 21.90
N ARG A 4 -2.02 -30.80 21.90
CA ARG A 4 -2.60 -29.48 21.56
C ARG A 4 -1.77 -28.85 20.44
N LYS A 5 -1.84 -29.46 19.26
CA LYS A 5 -1.63 -28.71 18.00
C LYS A 5 -2.92 -27.91 17.79
N ALA A 6 -3.02 -26.76 18.44
CA ALA A 6 -4.05 -25.79 18.11
C ALA A 6 -3.75 -25.34 16.68
N GLY A 7 -4.64 -25.74 15.78
CA GLY A 7 -4.52 -25.47 14.36
C GLY A 7 -4.32 -23.98 14.13
N ILE A 8 -3.14 -23.63 13.64
CA ILE A 8 -3.00 -22.54 12.69
C ILE A 8 -3.74 -23.04 11.45
N GLN A 9 -5.08 -22.96 11.49
CA GLN A 9 -5.84 -22.93 10.27
C GLN A 9 -5.36 -21.67 9.57
N GLN A 10 -4.46 -21.86 8.62
CA GLN A 10 -4.24 -20.98 7.49
C GLN A 10 -5.62 -20.75 6.87
N LYS A 11 -6.37 -19.80 7.44
CA LYS A 11 -7.57 -19.26 6.86
C LYS A 11 -7.05 -18.57 5.62
N ARG A 12 -7.01 -19.29 4.49
CA ARG A 12 -6.99 -18.68 3.17
C ARG A 12 -8.15 -17.70 3.22
N ARG A 13 -7.86 -16.43 3.50
CA ARG A 13 -8.79 -15.35 3.21
C ARG A 13 -8.96 -15.46 1.72
N GLU A 14 -10.09 -16.01 1.29
CA GLU A 14 -10.53 -15.82 -0.09
C GLU A 14 -10.60 -14.31 -0.26
N PHE A 15 -9.62 -13.79 -1.00
CA PHE A 15 -9.53 -12.37 -1.25
C PHE A 15 -10.74 -11.99 -2.08
N PRO A 16 -11.47 -10.92 -1.71
CA PRO A 16 -12.62 -10.51 -2.49
C PRO A 16 -12.13 -10.27 -3.92
N ALA A 17 -12.71 -11.00 -4.87
CA ALA A 17 -12.56 -10.73 -6.28
C ALA A 17 -13.03 -9.28 -6.47
N ARG A 18 -12.08 -8.35 -6.59
CA ARG A 18 -12.45 -7.04 -7.14
C ARG A 18 -12.92 -7.34 -8.55
N GLY A 19 -14.06 -6.76 -8.92
CA GLY A 19 -14.65 -6.94 -10.24
C GLY A 19 -13.63 -6.76 -11.36
N LYS A 20 -13.95 -7.29 -12.53
CA LYS A 20 -13.08 -7.27 -13.71
C LYS A 20 -12.40 -5.90 -13.87
N THR A 21 -11.08 -5.91 -14.08
CA THR A 21 -10.32 -4.70 -14.35
C THR A 21 -10.79 -4.08 -15.67
N SER A 22 -10.60 -2.77 -15.83
CA SER A 22 -10.94 -2.10 -17.09
C SER A 22 -10.24 -2.73 -18.30
N ILE A 23 -9.06 -3.32 -18.10
CA ILE A 23 -8.31 -4.03 -19.13
C ILE A 23 -8.99 -5.34 -19.53
N SER A 24 -9.42 -6.16 -18.56
CA SER A 24 -10.15 -7.41 -18.81
C SER A 24 -11.48 -7.17 -19.51
N ILE A 25 -12.20 -6.09 -19.16
CA ILE A 25 -13.46 -5.72 -19.84
C ILE A 25 -13.19 -5.36 -21.31
N LEU A 26 -12.14 -4.57 -21.58
CA LEU A 26 -11.76 -4.20 -22.94
C LEU A 26 -11.24 -5.39 -23.76
N ALA A 27 -10.57 -6.37 -23.13
CA ALA A 27 -10.13 -7.60 -23.78
C ALA A 27 -11.33 -8.47 -24.20
N ASP A 28 -12.30 -8.66 -23.29
CA ASP A 28 -13.55 -9.39 -23.55
C ASP A 28 -14.34 -8.74 -24.72
N ASP A 29 -14.50 -7.41 -24.70
CA ASP A 29 -15.22 -6.67 -25.74
C ASP A 29 -14.57 -6.79 -27.13
N ASN A 30 -13.23 -6.74 -27.19
CA ASN A 30 -12.51 -6.88 -28.45
C ASN A 30 -12.57 -8.33 -28.99
N LYS A 31 -12.59 -9.34 -28.11
CA LYS A 31 -12.78 -10.74 -28.48
C LYS A 31 -14.11 -10.98 -29.17
N ILE A 32 -15.19 -10.47 -28.58
CA ILE A 32 -16.55 -10.54 -29.15
C ILE A 32 -16.59 -9.87 -30.52
N LYS A 33 -15.92 -8.72 -30.67
CA LYS A 33 -15.90 -7.97 -31.93
C LYS A 33 -15.10 -8.69 -33.03
N LEU A 34 -14.02 -9.39 -32.67
CA LEU A 34 -13.23 -10.18 -33.61
C LEU A 34 -14.01 -11.41 -34.13
N GLU A 35 -14.68 -12.13 -33.23
CA GLU A 35 -15.57 -13.25 -33.58
C GLU A 35 -16.69 -12.81 -34.54
N ALA A 36 -17.28 -11.63 -34.33
CA ALA A 36 -18.32 -11.08 -35.20
C ALA A 36 -17.81 -10.72 -36.62
N MET A 37 -16.56 -10.30 -36.76
CA MET A 37 -15.95 -9.95 -38.06
C MET A 37 -15.56 -11.19 -38.87
N SER A 38 -15.35 -12.34 -38.22
CA SER A 38 -15.00 -13.60 -38.89
C SER A 38 -16.19 -14.28 -39.60
N CYS A 39 -17.44 -13.86 -39.36
CA CYS A 39 -18.63 -14.58 -39.84
C CYS A 39 -19.16 -14.22 -41.24
N ASN A 40 -18.61 -13.25 -41.97
CA ASN A 40 -19.18 -12.83 -43.26
C ASN A 40 -18.11 -12.53 -44.32
N SER A 41 -17.97 -13.37 -45.35
CA SER A 41 -17.73 -12.89 -46.72
C SER A 41 -17.83 -14.00 -47.79
N ASP A 42 -19.06 -14.31 -48.19
CA ASP A 42 -19.30 -14.88 -49.52
C ASP A 42 -19.11 -13.77 -50.57
N GLY A 43 -17.85 -13.60 -51.01
CA GLY A 43 -17.48 -12.82 -52.21
C GLY A 43 -16.84 -11.45 -51.95
N LYS A 44 -15.49 -11.38 -51.99
CA LYS A 44 -14.73 -10.13 -52.21
C LYS A 44 -13.30 -10.38 -52.72
N ASP A 45 -12.77 -9.40 -53.45
CA ASP A 45 -11.48 -9.40 -54.16
C ASP A 45 -10.27 -9.79 -53.28
N SER A 46 -9.39 -10.65 -53.80
CA SER A 46 -8.26 -11.30 -53.10
C SER A 46 -7.24 -10.36 -52.42
N ALA A 47 -7.19 -9.08 -52.82
CA ALA A 47 -6.35 -8.07 -52.16
C ALA A 47 -6.95 -7.56 -50.84
N SER A 48 -8.28 -7.49 -50.75
CA SER A 48 -9.00 -7.06 -49.54
C SER A 48 -8.97 -8.15 -48.47
N GLU A 49 -9.05 -9.41 -48.87
CA GLU A 49 -9.00 -10.59 -48.00
C GLU A 49 -7.65 -10.72 -47.27
N LYS A 50 -6.53 -10.54 -47.99
CA LYS A 50 -5.18 -10.56 -47.38
C LYS A 50 -5.02 -9.49 -46.30
N LYS A 51 -5.55 -8.29 -46.53
CA LYS A 51 -5.46 -7.18 -45.57
C LYS A 51 -6.38 -7.40 -44.36
N ILE A 52 -7.52 -8.04 -44.55
CA ILE A 52 -8.41 -8.46 -43.45
C ILE A 52 -7.69 -9.49 -42.60
N ASN A 53 -7.11 -10.53 -43.19
CA ASN A 53 -6.39 -11.57 -42.45
C ASN A 53 -5.19 -11.03 -41.66
N GLU A 54 -4.42 -10.12 -42.26
CA GLU A 54 -3.31 -9.45 -41.57
C GLU A 54 -3.78 -8.64 -40.36
N LEU A 55 -4.85 -7.84 -40.51
CA LEU A 55 -5.42 -7.07 -39.40
C LEU A 55 -6.01 -7.97 -38.32
N THR A 56 -6.62 -9.10 -38.69
CA THR A 56 -7.13 -10.11 -37.75
C THR A 56 -5.99 -10.73 -36.93
N ASN A 57 -4.87 -11.10 -37.56
CA ASN A 57 -3.71 -11.65 -36.86
C ASN A 57 -3.11 -10.63 -35.88
N GLN A 58 -2.91 -9.38 -36.30
CA GLN A 58 -2.39 -8.32 -35.42
C GLN A 58 -3.33 -8.03 -34.25
N LEU A 59 -4.65 -8.12 -34.46
CA LEU A 59 -5.62 -7.97 -33.37
C LEU A 59 -5.55 -9.14 -32.39
N GLN A 60 -5.43 -10.37 -32.89
CA GLN A 60 -5.29 -11.56 -32.04
C GLN A 60 -4.01 -11.50 -31.19
N GLU A 61 -2.87 -11.15 -31.78
CA GLU A 61 -1.60 -11.00 -31.04
C GLU A 61 -1.71 -9.95 -29.91
N LYS A 62 -2.41 -8.83 -30.18
CA LYS A 62 -2.64 -7.81 -29.16
C LYS A 62 -3.57 -8.27 -28.04
N MET A 63 -4.55 -9.11 -28.35
CA MET A 63 -5.43 -9.71 -27.35
C MET A 63 -4.66 -10.69 -26.45
N ASP A 64 -3.86 -11.57 -27.04
CA ASP A 64 -3.04 -12.52 -26.30
C ASP A 64 -2.03 -11.80 -25.37
N LEU A 65 -1.43 -10.71 -25.86
CA LEU A 65 -0.56 -9.85 -25.06
C LEU A 65 -1.34 -9.18 -23.91
N MET A 66 -2.56 -8.73 -24.17
CA MET A 66 -3.40 -8.09 -23.14
C MET A 66 -3.73 -9.09 -22.02
N ASP A 67 -4.12 -10.31 -22.38
CA ASP A 67 -4.41 -11.40 -21.43
C ASP A 67 -3.16 -11.76 -20.60
N PHE A 68 -1.99 -11.80 -21.25
CA PHE A 68 -0.72 -12.01 -20.56
C PHE A 68 -0.41 -10.89 -19.56
N ILE A 69 -0.60 -9.63 -19.95
CA ILE A 69 -0.38 -8.46 -19.08
C ILE A 69 -1.35 -8.51 -17.89
N ASP A 70 -2.62 -8.83 -18.13
CA ASP A 70 -3.63 -8.92 -17.07
C ASP A 70 -3.33 -10.05 -16.08
N SER A 71 -2.99 -11.24 -16.58
CA SER A 71 -2.59 -12.36 -15.72
C SER A 71 -1.34 -12.02 -14.88
N SER A 72 -0.35 -11.37 -15.49
CA SER A 72 0.88 -10.94 -14.81
C SER A 72 0.57 -9.89 -13.73
N ASN A 73 -0.28 -8.92 -14.04
CA ASN A 73 -0.70 -7.88 -13.09
C ASN A 73 -1.45 -8.48 -11.90
N GLN A 74 -2.34 -9.45 -12.12
CA GLN A 74 -3.03 -10.15 -11.04
C GLN A 74 -2.05 -10.85 -10.10
N ILE A 75 -1.03 -11.52 -10.64
CA ILE A 75 0.01 -12.19 -9.85
C ILE A 75 0.82 -11.16 -9.04
N LEU A 76 1.22 -10.04 -9.65
CA LEU A 76 1.98 -8.99 -8.98
C LEU A 76 1.18 -8.37 -7.83
N VAL A 77 -0.08 -7.99 -8.07
CA VAL A 77 -0.97 -7.45 -7.04
C VAL A 77 -1.17 -8.43 -5.90
N PHE A 78 -1.28 -9.74 -6.19
CA PHE A 78 -1.37 -10.76 -5.16
C PHE A 78 -0.11 -10.83 -4.30
N LYS A 79 1.07 -10.87 -4.93
CA LYS A 79 2.35 -10.93 -4.22
C LYS A 79 2.60 -9.68 -3.37
N GLU A 80 2.31 -8.50 -3.92
CA GLU A 80 2.42 -7.22 -3.23
C GLU A 80 1.54 -7.21 -1.97
N ARG A 81 0.25 -7.55 -2.11
CA ARG A 81 -0.67 -7.60 -0.97
C ARG A 81 -0.19 -8.58 0.10
N LYS A 82 0.22 -9.77 -0.31
CA LYS A 82 0.75 -10.77 0.62
C LYS A 82 1.98 -10.25 1.37
N SER A 83 2.94 -9.67 0.65
CA SER A 83 4.16 -9.10 1.25
C SER A 83 3.83 -7.93 2.19
N ASN A 84 2.84 -7.10 1.84
CA ASN A 84 2.41 -5.99 2.67
C ASN A 84 1.68 -6.47 3.93
N ASP A 85 0.83 -7.49 3.84
CA ASP A 85 0.16 -8.10 4.99
C ASP A 85 1.19 -8.71 5.96
N GLU A 86 2.19 -9.45 5.46
CA GLU A 86 3.30 -9.99 6.26
C GLU A 86 4.11 -8.86 6.93
N LEU A 87 4.40 -7.78 6.20
CA LEU A 87 5.12 -6.64 6.75
C LEU A 87 4.32 -5.94 7.87
N GLN A 88 3.02 -5.76 7.67
CA GLN A 88 2.13 -5.16 8.66
C GLN A 88 1.97 -6.04 9.91
N GLU A 89 1.93 -7.37 9.74
CA GLU A 89 1.91 -8.32 10.84
C GLU A 89 3.18 -8.20 11.70
N ILE A 90 4.37 -8.23 11.07
CA ILE A 90 5.66 -8.06 11.75
C ILE A 90 5.71 -6.71 12.47
N GLN A 91 5.27 -5.64 11.82
CA GLN A 91 5.26 -4.31 12.43
C GLN A 91 4.36 -4.27 13.66
N THR A 92 3.16 -4.86 13.56
CA THR A 92 2.19 -4.90 14.65
C THR A 92 2.73 -5.71 15.82
N GLU A 93 3.31 -6.88 15.55
CA GLU A 93 3.91 -7.73 16.58
C GLU A 93 5.09 -7.06 17.28
N LEU A 94 5.97 -6.39 16.53
CA LEU A 94 7.08 -5.62 17.10
C LEU A 94 6.59 -4.51 18.02
N VAL A 95 5.60 -3.72 17.59
CA VAL A 95 5.03 -2.63 18.40
C VAL A 95 4.40 -3.18 19.68
N ASN A 96 3.63 -4.26 19.57
CA ASN A 96 2.99 -4.90 20.72
C ASN A 96 4.03 -5.45 21.70
N GLY A 97 5.05 -6.17 21.21
CA GLY A 97 6.13 -6.69 22.04
C GLY A 97 6.89 -5.59 22.77
N LEU A 98 7.16 -4.45 22.11
CA LEU A 98 7.78 -3.28 22.73
C LEU A 98 6.87 -2.61 23.77
N LEU A 99 5.55 -2.59 23.55
CA LEU A 99 4.60 -2.04 24.51
C LEU A 99 4.44 -2.94 25.75
N GLU A 100 4.39 -4.26 25.55
CA GLU A 100 4.28 -5.26 26.63
C GLU A 100 5.52 -5.29 27.52
N HIS A 101 6.72 -5.19 26.92
CA HIS A 101 7.99 -5.13 27.67
C HIS A 101 8.39 -3.71 28.08
N GLY A 102 7.73 -2.68 27.55
CA GLY A 102 7.98 -1.26 27.80
C GLY A 102 7.37 -0.73 29.10
N GLY A 103 7.18 -1.59 30.11
CA GLY A 103 6.70 -1.19 31.43
C GLY A 103 7.65 -0.23 32.15
N ALA A 104 7.19 0.36 33.26
CA ALA A 104 7.79 1.47 34.03
C ALA A 104 9.27 1.30 34.50
N GLN A 105 9.91 0.17 34.17
CA GLN A 105 11.28 -0.19 34.55
C GLN A 105 12.19 -0.54 33.34
N ALA A 106 11.72 -0.34 32.10
CA ALA A 106 12.53 -0.54 30.90
C ALA A 106 13.45 0.68 30.65
N HIS A 107 14.72 0.43 30.30
CA HIS A 107 15.68 1.48 29.91
C HIS A 107 15.40 2.07 28.52
N ILE A 108 14.38 1.56 27.81
CA ILE A 108 14.00 1.97 26.45
C ILE A 108 12.56 2.49 26.52
N GLY A 109 12.38 3.78 26.25
CA GLY A 109 11.08 4.41 26.14
C GLY A 109 10.63 4.56 24.69
N ILE A 110 9.33 4.40 24.43
CA ILE A 110 8.74 4.67 23.11
C ILE A 110 8.47 6.18 23.02
N LYS A 111 8.98 6.84 21.98
CA LYS A 111 8.79 8.27 21.70
C LYS A 111 8.48 8.48 20.23
N ARG A 112 7.47 9.30 19.90
CA ARG A 112 7.19 9.61 18.49
C ARG A 112 8.26 10.55 17.93
N MET A 113 8.71 10.31 16.70
CA MET A 113 9.62 11.22 16.02
C MET A 113 9.00 12.61 15.93
N GLY A 114 9.73 13.61 16.43
CA GLY A 114 9.26 15.00 16.50
C GLY A 114 8.40 15.34 17.73
N GLU A 115 8.11 14.39 18.62
CA GLU A 115 7.44 14.67 19.89
C GLU A 115 8.39 15.38 20.86
N LEU A 116 7.95 16.51 21.41
CA LEU A 116 8.69 17.23 22.44
C LEU A 116 8.29 16.74 23.83
N ASP A 117 9.24 16.72 24.76
CA ASP A 117 8.97 16.47 26.17
C ASP A 117 8.79 17.82 26.90
N PRO A 118 7.57 18.21 27.31
CA PRO A 118 7.33 19.48 27.98
C PRO A 118 8.05 19.59 29.32
N LYS A 119 8.37 18.46 29.97
CA LYS A 119 9.08 18.46 31.26
C LYS A 119 10.53 18.91 31.09
N ALA A 120 11.19 18.52 30.01
CA ALA A 120 12.55 18.97 29.71
C ALA A 120 12.63 20.51 29.61
N PHE A 121 11.69 21.15 28.91
CA PHE A 121 11.61 22.60 28.82
C PHE A 121 11.33 23.27 30.17
N SER A 122 10.43 22.69 30.95
CA SER A 122 10.12 23.17 32.31
C SER A 122 11.35 23.12 33.22
N ASN A 123 12.08 22.01 33.19
CA ASN A 123 13.29 21.83 34.00
C ASN A 123 14.40 22.79 33.58
N ALA A 124 14.64 22.94 32.27
CA ALA A 124 15.63 23.88 31.75
C ALA A 124 15.28 25.34 32.10
N CYS A 125 14.01 25.75 31.95
CA CYS A 125 13.59 27.11 32.27
C CYS A 125 13.71 27.42 33.77
N LYS A 126 13.43 26.46 34.65
CA LYS A 126 13.60 26.63 36.11
C LYS A 126 15.04 26.88 36.54
N GLN A 127 16.02 26.42 35.78
CA GLN A 127 17.44 26.63 36.09
C GLN A 127 17.93 28.03 35.70
N ILE A 128 17.23 28.73 34.80
CA ILE A 128 17.73 29.95 34.15
C ILE A 128 16.81 31.15 34.43
N LEU A 129 15.52 30.92 34.71
CA LEU A 129 14.50 31.96 34.85
C LEU A 129 13.86 31.95 36.25
N PRO A 130 13.37 33.11 36.73
CA PRO A 130 12.55 33.18 37.93
C PRO A 130 11.34 32.25 37.85
N LEU A 131 10.96 31.62 38.97
CA LEU A 131 9.94 30.57 39.04
C LEU A 131 8.60 30.98 38.40
N GLU A 132 8.19 32.24 38.60
CA GLU A 132 6.96 32.81 38.03
C GLU A 132 6.97 32.84 36.50
N LYS A 133 8.12 33.09 35.88
CA LYS A 133 8.28 33.21 34.42
C LYS A 133 8.69 31.89 33.77
N ALA A 134 9.33 30.99 34.53
CA ALA A 134 9.85 29.73 34.02
C ALA A 134 8.77 28.83 33.41
N LYS A 135 7.60 28.72 34.06
CA LYS A 135 6.51 27.85 33.59
C LYS A 135 5.90 28.35 32.28
N VAL A 136 5.66 29.66 32.18
CA VAL A 136 5.08 30.29 30.99
C VAL A 136 6.06 30.21 29.81
N ASN A 137 7.32 30.54 30.04
CA ASN A 137 8.34 30.49 28.99
C ASN A 137 8.61 29.07 28.49
N ALA A 138 8.60 28.07 29.38
CA ALA A 138 8.72 26.68 28.98
C ALA A 138 7.61 26.25 28.01
N ALA A 139 6.35 26.65 28.28
CA ALA A 139 5.22 26.35 27.41
C ALA A 139 5.36 27.05 26.05
N ILE A 140 5.70 28.34 26.04
CA ILE A 140 5.90 29.12 24.81
C ILE A 140 7.00 28.49 23.93
N LEU A 141 8.13 28.13 24.53
CA LEU A 141 9.25 27.51 23.81
C LEU A 141 8.88 26.15 23.23
N CYS A 142 8.19 25.31 24.00
CA CYS A 142 7.72 24.00 23.55
C CYS A 142 6.79 24.15 22.34
N SER A 143 5.74 24.96 22.46
CA SER A 143 4.78 25.19 21.37
C SER A 143 5.42 25.81 20.12
N THR A 144 6.35 26.76 20.29
CA THR A 144 7.07 27.38 19.16
C THR A 144 7.92 26.35 18.40
N LEU A 145 8.60 25.45 19.13
CA LEU A 145 9.42 24.44 18.51
C LEU A 145 8.56 23.34 17.85
N GLU A 146 7.45 22.93 18.47
CA GLU A 146 6.47 22.01 17.85
C GLU A 146 5.97 22.55 16.52
N ALA A 147 5.58 23.83 16.46
CA ALA A 147 5.14 24.47 15.23
C ALA A 147 6.24 24.46 14.15
N LYS A 148 7.50 24.74 14.51
CA LYS A 148 8.63 24.69 13.58
C LYS A 148 8.91 23.27 13.07
N ILE A 149 8.85 22.27 13.94
CA ILE A 149 9.03 20.86 13.57
C ILE A 149 7.90 20.41 12.63
N LYS A 150 6.64 20.70 12.98
CA LYS A 150 5.48 20.36 12.16
C LYS A 150 5.51 21.01 10.78
N ASN A 151 5.94 22.28 10.70
CA ASN A 151 6.12 22.96 9.41
C ASN A 151 7.22 22.31 8.58
N LYS A 152 8.38 21.95 9.17
CA LYS A 152 9.45 21.27 8.42
C LYS A 152 9.03 19.89 7.91
N ILE A 153 8.33 19.10 8.73
CA ILE A 153 7.84 17.77 8.33
C ILE A 153 6.81 17.88 7.20
N ARG A 154 5.93 18.90 7.23
CA ARG A 154 4.93 19.12 6.18
C ARG A 154 5.54 19.54 4.83
N MET A 155 6.74 20.10 4.82
CA MET A 155 7.40 20.63 3.63
C MET A 155 8.37 19.64 2.96
N ALA A 156 8.49 18.41 3.46
CA ALA A 156 9.23 17.35 2.77
C ALA A 156 8.26 16.64 1.80
N PRO A 157 8.37 16.83 0.47
CA PRO A 157 7.65 15.99 -0.46
C PRO A 157 8.26 14.57 -0.37
N PHE A 158 7.40 13.59 -0.11
CA PHE A 158 7.70 12.20 -0.46
C PHE A 158 7.67 12.04 -1.98
#